data_AF-A0A942IGU3-F1
#
_entry.id   AF-A0A942IGU3-F1
#
_cell.length_a   1.000
_cell.length_b   1.000
_cell.length_c   1.000
_cell.angle_alpha   90.00
_cell.angle_beta   90.00
_cell.angle_gamma   90.00
#
_symmetry.space_group_name_H-M   'P 1'
#
loop_
_entity.id
_entity.type
_entity.pdbx_description
1 polymer ?
#
loop_
_entity_poly.entity_id
_entity_poly.type
_entity_poly.pdbx_seq_one_letter_code
_entity_poly.pdbx_strand_id
1 'polypeptide(L)'
;MSKSLIFFTLLLLIVITGYAIASNNQNKQLSSVTIKELQAQLGDYLKKDTDLRHWKLLDTKISLVSQESSGAEVSAVFHTEREYRLNYAKADDAPALKGRSAFMKNNAKKLSQKQLEAANKDIEIWRQELNQCINTDQTG
;
A
#
# COMPACT_ATOMS: atom_id res chain seq x y z
N MET A 1 -25.76 8.26 12.26
CA MET A 1 -25.27 7.71 10.98
C MET A 1 -23.75 7.59 11.05
N SER A 2 -23.24 6.47 11.55
CA SER A 2 -21.81 6.15 11.47
C SER A 2 -21.51 5.67 10.05
N LYS A 3 -20.66 6.41 9.34
CA LYS A 3 -20.14 5.95 8.05
C LYS A 3 -19.11 4.88 8.35
N SER A 4 -19.48 3.63 8.08
CA SER A 4 -18.59 2.48 8.13
C SER A 4 -17.45 2.70 7.13
N LEU A 5 -16.25 2.94 7.65
CA LEU A 5 -15.03 3.04 6.86
C LEU A 5 -14.70 1.61 6.41
N ILE A 6 -14.81 1.34 5.11
CA ILE A 6 -14.47 0.04 4.54
C ILE A 6 -12.95 -0.09 4.59
N PHE A 7 -12.44 -0.80 5.60
CA PHE A 7 -11.05 -1.23 5.65
C PHE A 7 -10.86 -2.34 4.62
N PHE A 8 -10.13 -2.05 3.55
CA PHE A 8 -9.64 -3.07 2.63
C PHE A 8 -8.40 -3.71 3.26
N THR A 9 -8.59 -4.76 4.03
CA THR A 9 -7.49 -5.62 4.49
C THR A 9 -7.01 -6.43 3.28
N LEU A 10 -5.94 -5.98 2.63
CA LEU A 10 -5.33 -6.69 1.52
C LEU A 10 -4.44 -7.81 2.07
N LEU A 11 -4.99 -9.02 2.20
CA LEU A 11 -4.24 -10.24 2.56
C LEU A 11 -3.38 -10.67 1.36
N LEU A 12 -2.13 -10.21 1.30
CA LEU A 12 -1.17 -10.67 0.29
C LEU A 12 -0.51 -11.99 0.76
N LEU A 13 -1.01 -13.11 0.25
CA LEU A 13 -0.39 -14.44 0.39
C LEU A 13 0.82 -14.52 -0.55
N ILE A 14 2.01 -14.15 -0.06
CA ILE A 14 3.26 -14.39 -0.78
C ILE A 14 3.75 -15.80 -0.42
N VAL A 15 3.54 -16.76 -1.32
CA VAL A 15 4.08 -18.12 -1.21
C VAL A 15 5.54 -18.09 -1.68
N ILE A 16 6.48 -18.10 -0.73
CA ILE A 16 7.91 -18.26 -1.05
C ILE A 16 8.24 -19.75 -0.91
N THR A 17 8.34 -20.47 -2.03
CA THR A 17 8.76 -21.88 -2.06
C THR A 17 10.29 -21.97 -1.95
N GLY A 18 10.78 -22.37 -0.78
CA GLY A 18 12.18 -22.76 -0.58
C GLY A 18 12.34 -24.27 -0.73
N TYR A 19 13.14 -24.73 -1.70
CA TYR A 19 13.45 -26.16 -1.85
C TYR A 19 14.54 -26.57 -0.85
N ALA A 20 14.17 -27.34 0.19
CA ALA A 20 15.12 -28.04 1.05
C ALA A 20 15.02 -29.56 0.82
N ILE A 21 15.98 -30.14 0.11
CA ILE A 21 16.08 -31.60 -0.05
C ILE A 21 16.67 -32.19 1.24
N ALA A 22 15.85 -32.94 1.99
CA ALA A 22 16.18 -34.28 2.50
C ALA A 22 15.15 -34.78 3.53
N SER A 23 14.57 -35.93 3.19
CA SER A 23 14.03 -37.05 3.98
C SER A 23 13.90 -36.91 5.51
N ASN A 24 12.64 -36.84 6.00
CA ASN A 24 12.04 -37.65 7.08
C ASN A 24 10.82 -36.91 7.66
N ASN A 25 9.79 -37.68 8.05
CA ASN A 25 8.52 -37.25 8.66
C ASN A 25 8.71 -36.53 10.01
N GLN A 26 9.27 -35.33 9.99
CA GLN A 26 9.32 -34.42 11.12
C GLN A 26 8.64 -33.11 10.70
N ASN A 27 7.80 -32.59 11.58
CA ASN A 27 7.16 -31.29 11.46
C ASN A 27 8.28 -30.23 11.39
N LYS A 28 8.76 -29.92 10.17
CA LYS A 28 9.94 -29.07 9.95
C LYS A 28 9.51 -27.63 10.13
N GLN A 29 9.88 -27.05 11.27
CA GLN A 29 9.76 -25.61 11.49
C GLN A 29 10.94 -24.88 10.86
N LEU A 30 10.70 -23.68 10.35
CA LEU A 30 11.76 -22.79 9.91
C LEU A 30 12.61 -22.38 11.11
N SER A 31 13.92 -22.25 10.89
CA SER A 31 14.80 -21.68 11.89
C SER A 31 14.47 -20.20 12.12
N SER A 32 14.78 -19.68 13.31
CA SER A 32 14.62 -18.25 13.60
C SER A 32 15.48 -17.37 12.68
N VAL A 33 16.60 -17.89 12.18
CA VAL A 33 17.45 -17.21 11.19
C VAL A 33 16.71 -17.09 9.86
N THR A 34 16.16 -18.19 9.36
CA THR A 34 15.38 -18.20 8.11
C THR A 34 14.14 -17.30 8.20
N ILE A 35 13.44 -17.29 9.33
CA ILE A 35 12.29 -16.39 9.55
C ILE A 35 12.74 -14.93 9.45
N LYS A 36 13.86 -14.55 10.07
CA LYS A 36 14.39 -13.19 10.00
C LYS A 36 14.79 -12.79 8.57
N GLU A 37 15.37 -13.71 7.81
CA GLU A 37 15.71 -13.48 6.40
C GLU A 37 14.45 -13.25 5.54
N LEU A 38 13.41 -14.06 5.73
CA LEU A 38 12.13 -13.88 5.05
C LEU A 38 11.47 -12.55 5.44
N GLN A 39 11.51 -12.17 6.72
CA GLN A 39 11.02 -10.87 7.18
C GLN A 39 11.77 -9.72 6.50
N ALA A 40 13.09 -9.81 6.37
CA ALA A 40 13.89 -8.81 5.67
C ALA A 40 13.53 -8.71 4.19
N GLN A 41 13.37 -9.84 3.50
CA GLN A 41 12.96 -9.87 2.09
C GLN A 41 11.55 -9.30 1.89
N LEU A 42 10.60 -9.61 2.79
CA LEU A 42 9.28 -8.98 2.78
C LEU A 42 9.39 -7.47 3.00
N GLY A 43 10.25 -7.01 3.92
CA GLY A 43 10.50 -5.59 4.16
C GLY A 43 10.99 -4.87 2.90
N ASP A 44 11.96 -5.46 2.20
CA ASP A 44 12.47 -4.92 0.94
C ASP A 44 11.39 -4.87 -0.16
N TYR A 45 10.54 -5.90 -0.22
CA TYR A 45 9.40 -5.92 -1.13
C TYR A 45 8.39 -4.83 -0.81
N LEU A 46 8.00 -4.70 0.46
CA LEU A 46 7.02 -3.70 0.90
C LEU A 46 7.51 -2.28 0.61
N LYS A 47 8.82 -2.02 0.79
CA LYS A 47 9.44 -0.75 0.42
C LYS A 47 9.28 -0.45 -1.08
N LYS A 48 9.58 -1.42 -1.94
CA LYS A 48 9.39 -1.28 -3.40
C LYS A 48 7.93 -1.06 -3.78
N ASP A 49 7.00 -1.79 -3.17
CA ASP A 49 5.56 -1.59 -3.37
C ASP A 49 5.13 -0.18 -2.95
N THR A 50 5.63 0.33 -1.82
CA THR A 50 5.32 1.69 -1.37
C THR A 50 5.86 2.78 -2.28
N ASP A 51 7.07 2.59 -2.83
CA ASP A 51 7.65 3.54 -3.78
C ASP A 51 6.81 3.63 -5.06
N LEU A 52 6.36 2.49 -5.60
CA LEU A 52 5.49 2.44 -6.77
C LEU A 52 4.11 3.09 -6.54
N ARG A 53 3.61 3.04 -5.30
CA ARG A 53 2.36 3.69 -4.91
C ARG A 53 2.51 5.17 -4.57
N HIS A 54 3.74 5.72 -4.67
CA HIS A 54 4.07 7.06 -4.18
C HIS A 54 3.68 7.25 -2.71
N TRP A 55 3.92 6.24 -1.89
CA TRP A 55 3.76 6.32 -0.44
C TRP A 55 5.09 6.60 0.22
N LYS A 56 5.10 7.55 1.14
CA LYS A 56 6.19 7.74 2.08
C LYS A 56 5.94 6.78 3.23
N LEU A 57 6.71 5.69 3.25
CA LEU A 57 6.68 4.72 4.32
C LEU A 57 7.27 5.34 5.60
N LEU A 58 6.57 5.19 6.72
CA LEU A 58 6.92 5.76 8.03
C LEU A 58 7.33 4.65 9.01
N ASP A 59 6.54 3.57 9.05
CA ASP A 59 6.84 2.39 9.86
C ASP A 59 6.41 1.11 9.12
N THR A 60 7.00 -0.02 9.48
CA THR A 60 6.63 -1.33 8.97
C THR A 60 6.84 -2.40 10.03
N LYS A 61 5.79 -3.19 10.28
CA LYS A 61 5.85 -4.34 11.19
C LYS A 61 5.56 -5.60 10.41
N ILE A 62 6.41 -6.61 10.60
CA ILE A 62 6.27 -7.92 9.95
C ILE A 62 6.37 -8.97 11.04
N SER A 63 5.28 -9.69 11.29
CA SER A 63 5.20 -10.69 12.35
C SER A 63 4.83 -12.05 11.76
N LEU A 64 5.53 -13.11 12.19
CA LEU A 64 5.13 -14.48 11.84
C LEU A 64 3.82 -14.83 12.54
N VAL A 65 2.82 -15.28 11.78
CA VAL A 65 1.51 -15.70 12.29
C VAL A 65 1.48 -17.22 12.44
N SER A 66 1.91 -17.94 11.42
CA SER A 66 1.92 -19.39 11.42
C SER A 66 3.00 -19.94 10.48
N GLN A 67 3.37 -21.19 10.71
CA GLN A 67 4.18 -21.97 9.79
C GLN A 67 3.66 -23.41 9.75
N GLU A 68 3.68 -24.00 8.57
CA GLU A 68 3.20 -25.36 8.33
C GLU A 68 4.17 -26.08 7.41
N SER A 69 4.38 -27.38 7.64
CA SER A 69 5.19 -28.21 6.75
C SER A 69 4.30 -29.24 6.03
N SER A 70 4.46 -29.35 4.72
CA SER A 70 3.81 -30.37 3.89
C SER A 70 4.86 -31.10 3.06
N GLY A 71 5.20 -32.33 3.47
CA GLY A 71 6.24 -33.12 2.82
C GLY A 71 7.61 -32.45 2.89
N ALA A 72 8.13 -32.00 1.74
CA ALA A 72 9.42 -31.31 1.63
C ALA A 72 9.30 -29.78 1.72
N GLU A 73 8.08 -29.24 1.75
CA GLU A 73 7.83 -27.81 1.72
C GLU A 73 7.51 -27.29 3.12
N VAL A 74 7.98 -26.08 3.41
CA VAL A 74 7.61 -25.34 4.62
C VAL A 74 7.07 -23.98 4.20
N SER A 75 5.85 -23.68 4.62
CA SER A 75 5.15 -22.42 4.37
C SER A 75 5.13 -21.59 5.64
N ALA A 76 5.27 -20.28 5.50
CA ALA A 76 5.16 -19.32 6.59
C ALA A 76 4.17 -18.21 6.19
N VAL A 77 3.27 -17.87 7.11
CA VAL A 77 2.32 -16.77 6.96
C VAL A 77 2.79 -15.61 7.81
N PHE A 78 2.96 -14.45 7.19
CA PHE A 78 3.33 -13.22 7.87
C PHE A 78 2.16 -12.24 7.88
N HIS A 79 1.97 -11.57 9.00
CA HIS A 79 1.14 -10.38 9.11
C HIS A 79 2.01 -9.15 8.90
N THR A 80 1.55 -8.24 8.05
CA THR A 80 2.28 -7.02 7.70
C THR A 80 1.42 -5.81 8.02
N GLU A 81 1.98 -4.84 8.73
CA GLU A 81 1.38 -3.53 8.96
C GLU A 81 2.32 -2.46 8.42
N ARG A 82 1.75 -1.44 7.78
CA ARG A 82 2.47 -0.29 7.27
C ARG A 82 1.82 0.99 7.76
N GLU A 83 2.66 1.90 8.23
CA GLU A 83 2.28 3.28 8.44
C GLU A 83 2.85 4.12 7.30
N TYR A 84 2.01 4.90 6.62
CA TYR A 84 2.42 5.63 5.43
C TYR A 84 1.59 6.90 5.21
N ARG A 85 2.09 7.78 4.35
CA ARG A 85 1.34 8.93 3.81
C ARG A 85 1.67 9.13 2.34
N LEU A 86 0.91 9.94 1.61
CA LEU A 86 1.26 10.25 0.22
C LEU A 86 2.60 11.01 0.14
N ASN A 87 3.47 10.59 -0.78
CA ASN A 87 4.78 11.17 -0.99
C ASN A 87 4.74 12.33 -2.01
N TYR A 88 3.96 13.36 -1.69
CA TYR A 88 3.92 14.62 -2.43
C TYR A 88 4.11 15.78 -1.47
N ALA A 89 4.74 16.87 -1.93
CA ALA A 89 4.91 18.06 -1.09
C ALA A 89 3.60 18.83 -0.90
N LYS A 90 2.72 18.81 -1.90
CA LYS A 90 1.37 19.40 -1.89
C LYS A 90 0.45 18.67 -2.87
N ALA A 91 -0.86 18.81 -2.70
CA ALA A 91 -1.85 18.16 -3.55
C ALA A 91 -1.68 18.44 -5.06
N ASP A 92 -1.30 19.67 -5.45
CA ASP A 92 -1.15 20.03 -6.87
C ASP A 92 0.05 19.34 -7.56
N ASP A 93 0.95 18.71 -6.79
CA ASP A 93 2.04 17.90 -7.35
C ASP A 93 1.56 16.49 -7.73
N ALA A 94 0.41 16.05 -7.20
CA ALA A 94 -0.17 14.75 -7.53
C ALA A 94 -0.59 14.70 -9.01
N PRO A 95 -0.17 13.68 -9.78
CA PRO A 95 -0.44 13.59 -11.22
C PRO A 95 -1.92 13.74 -11.60
N ALA A 96 -2.82 13.15 -10.79
CA ALA A 96 -4.26 13.20 -11.03
C ALA A 96 -4.80 14.63 -10.95
N LEU A 97 -4.46 15.38 -9.89
CA LEU A 97 -4.93 16.76 -9.72
C LEU A 97 -4.27 17.69 -10.75
N LYS A 98 -2.96 17.55 -10.96
CA LYS A 98 -2.21 18.29 -11.98
C LYS A 98 -2.83 18.15 -13.38
N GLY A 99 -3.15 16.91 -13.78
CA GLY A 99 -3.80 16.62 -15.06
C GLY A 99 -5.19 17.25 -15.16
N ARG A 100 -6.01 17.12 -14.10
CA ARG A 100 -7.36 17.70 -14.07
C ARG A 100 -7.34 19.23 -14.14
N SER A 101 -6.45 19.89 -13.40
CA SER A 101 -6.28 21.34 -13.46
C SER A 101 -5.81 21.82 -14.84
N ALA A 102 -4.88 21.11 -15.47
CA ALA A 102 -4.42 21.42 -16.82
C ALA A 102 -5.55 21.25 -17.86
N PHE A 103 -6.32 20.16 -17.76
CA PHE A 103 -7.48 19.93 -18.62
C PHE A 103 -8.50 21.06 -18.51
N MET A 104 -8.82 21.48 -17.28
CA MET A 104 -9.76 22.57 -17.04
C MET A 104 -9.26 23.90 -17.60
N LYS A 105 -7.98 24.23 -17.40
CA LYS A 105 -7.35 25.45 -17.97
C LYS A 105 -7.49 25.51 -19.50
N ASN A 106 -7.32 24.37 -20.18
CA ASN A 106 -7.36 24.30 -21.64
C ASN A 106 -8.78 24.29 -22.22
N ASN A 107 -9.78 23.85 -21.44
CA ASN A 107 -11.16 23.68 -21.91
C ASN A 107 -12.15 24.67 -21.30
N ALA A 108 -11.69 25.57 -20.42
CA ALA A 108 -12.59 26.47 -19.70
C ALA A 108 -13.53 27.28 -20.61
N LYS A 109 -13.02 27.75 -21.77
CA LYS A 109 -13.79 28.53 -22.75
C LYS A 109 -14.91 27.74 -23.44
N LYS A 110 -14.90 26.41 -23.35
CA LYS A 110 -15.89 25.52 -23.97
C LYS A 110 -17.00 25.10 -23.01
N LEU A 111 -16.91 25.51 -21.74
CA LEU A 111 -17.83 25.13 -20.69
C LEU A 111 -18.75 26.29 -20.34
N SER A 112 -20.00 25.98 -19.99
CA SER A 112 -20.89 26.95 -19.37
C SER A 112 -20.39 27.32 -17.97
N GLN A 113 -20.81 28.48 -17.47
CA GLN A 113 -20.46 28.96 -16.12
C GLN A 113 -20.79 27.92 -15.03
N LYS A 114 -21.96 27.29 -15.11
CA LYS A 114 -22.39 26.25 -14.15
C LYS A 114 -21.48 25.02 -14.18
N GLN A 115 -21.01 24.61 -15.36
CA GLN A 115 -20.09 23.48 -15.51
C GLN A 115 -18.69 23.82 -14.97
N LEU A 116 -18.24 25.06 -15.18
CA LEU A 116 -16.98 25.55 -14.60
C LEU A 116 -17.02 25.55 -13.08
N GLU A 117 -18.09 26.06 -12.49
CA GLU A 117 -18.28 26.08 -11.04
C GLU A 117 -18.29 24.67 -10.45
N ALA A 118 -19.02 23.74 -11.06
CA ALA A 118 -19.05 22.35 -10.63
C ALA A 118 -17.65 21.69 -10.70
N ALA A 119 -16.95 21.84 -11.83
CA ALA A 119 -15.62 21.26 -12.00
C ALA A 119 -14.57 21.87 -11.06
N ASN A 120 -14.63 23.18 -10.81
CA ASN A 120 -13.74 23.84 -9.85
C ASN A 120 -14.00 23.36 -8.43
N LYS A 121 -15.27 23.16 -8.06
CA LYS A 121 -15.64 22.57 -6.76
C LYS A 121 -15.08 21.16 -6.61
N ASP A 122 -15.18 20.32 -7.63
CA ASP A 122 -14.64 18.96 -7.60
C ASP A 122 -13.11 18.94 -7.48
N ILE A 123 -12.42 19.86 -8.18
CA ILE A 123 -10.97 20.05 -8.05
C ILE A 123 -10.60 20.43 -6.62
N GLU A 124 -11.36 21.33 -5.99
CA GLU A 124 -11.10 21.76 -4.62
C GLU A 124 -11.32 20.64 -3.60
N ILE A 125 -12.37 19.83 -3.76
CA ILE A 125 -12.60 18.63 -2.93
C ILE A 125 -11.40 17.70 -3.04
N TRP A 126 -10.96 17.38 -4.26
CA TRP A 126 -9.80 16.52 -4.48
C TRP A 126 -8.52 17.10 -3.87
N ARG A 127 -8.32 18.41 -3.97
CA ARG A 127 -7.18 19.10 -3.35
C ARG A 127 -7.19 18.92 -1.84
N GLN A 128 -8.34 19.06 -1.19
CA GLN A 128 -8.49 18.88 0.25
C GLN A 128 -8.23 17.43 0.67
N GLU A 129 -8.82 16.47 -0.03
CA GLU A 129 -8.62 15.03 0.23
C GLU A 129 -7.15 14.63 0.06
N LEU A 130 -6.49 15.06 -1.02
CA LEU A 130 -5.07 14.79 -1.22
C LEU A 130 -4.19 15.43 -0.15
N ASN A 131 -4.47 16.68 0.22
CA ASN A 131 -3.75 17.34 1.31
C ASN A 131 -3.93 16.60 2.64
N GLN A 132 -5.12 16.05 2.91
CA GLN A 132 -5.32 15.20 4.08
C GLN A 132 -4.45 13.95 4.00
N CYS A 133 -4.42 13.23 2.88
CA CYS A 133 -3.60 12.03 2.72
C CYS A 133 -2.08 12.30 2.70
N ILE A 134 -1.65 13.52 2.38
CA ILE A 134 -0.25 13.95 2.45
C ILE A 134 0.17 14.24 3.90
N ASN A 135 -0.74 14.79 4.70
CA ASN A 135 -0.44 15.29 6.05
C ASN A 135 -0.87 14.36 7.19
N THR A 136 -1.69 13.36 6.91
CA THR A 136 -2.22 12.43 7.90
C THR A 136 -1.69 11.02 7.63
N ASP A 137 -1.07 10.44 8.64
CA ASP A 137 -0.56 9.08 8.60
C ASP A 137 -1.71 8.07 8.47
N GLN A 138 -1.51 7.08 7.61
CA GLN A 138 -2.46 6.03 7.26
C GLN A 138 -1.90 4.68 7.67
N THR A 139 -2.78 3.74 8.01
CA THR A 139 -2.42 2.37 8.37
C THR A 139 -3.03 1.38 7.40
N GLY A 140 -2.25 0.39 6.93
CA GLY A 140 -2.72 -0.71 6.08
C GLY A 140 -1.64 -1.72 5.77
#